data_AF-A0A7S2H4Z3-F1
#
_entry.id   AF-A0A7S2H4Z3-F1
#
_cell.length_a   1.000
_cell.length_b   1.000
_cell.length_c   1.000
_cell.angle_alpha   90.00
_cell.angle_beta   90.00
_cell.angle_gamma   90.00
#
_symmetry.space_group_name_H-M   'P 1'
#
loop_
_entity.id
_entity.type
_entity.pdbx_description
1 polymer ?
#
loop_
_entity_poly.entity_id
_entity_poly.type
_entity_poly.pdbx_seq_one_letter_code
_entity_poly.pdbx_strand_id
1 'polypeptide(L)'
;GGAKKGHGLLKKKRDALKAKFQALLKDIVETKLMVGDGLKDASFSLAKAQWANSGDDITSTVIERARRPSVSCKLLADNVAGVSIPSFRMVHDPAKDTIGQTMGVAHG
;
A
#
# COMPACT_ATOMS: atom_id res chain seq x y z
N GLY A 1 25.45 -23.10 35.01
CA GLY A 1 25.58 -21.90 34.16
C GLY A 1 24.47 -21.69 33.13
N GLY A 2 23.21 -22.09 33.39
CA GLY A 2 22.12 -21.98 32.42
C GLY A 2 21.43 -20.60 32.38
N ALA A 3 21.26 -19.94 33.54
CA ALA A 3 20.55 -18.67 33.64
C ALA A 3 21.25 -17.52 32.88
N LYS A 4 22.59 -17.43 32.93
CA LYS A 4 23.36 -16.44 32.14
C LYS A 4 23.19 -16.64 30.63
N LYS A 5 23.11 -17.90 30.18
CA LYS A 5 22.90 -18.24 28.76
C LYS A 5 21.47 -17.92 28.30
N GLY A 6 20.47 -18.22 29.14
CA GLY A 6 19.06 -17.85 28.91
C GLY A 6 18.85 -16.34 28.83
N HIS A 7 19.45 -15.59 29.77
CA HIS A 7 19.41 -14.12 29.74
C HIS A 7 20.00 -13.55 28.43
N GLY A 8 21.12 -14.11 27.96
CA GLY A 8 21.73 -13.71 26.68
C GLY A 8 20.82 -13.92 25.47
N LEU A 9 20.07 -15.03 25.44
CA LEU A 9 19.10 -15.34 24.38
C LEU A 9 17.91 -14.36 24.39
N LEU A 10 17.35 -14.09 25.56
CA LEU A 10 16.25 -13.11 25.74
C LEU A 10 16.70 -11.70 25.35
N LYS A 11 17.92 -11.30 25.72
CA LYS A 11 18.50 -10.02 25.33
C LYS A 11 18.61 -9.89 23.81
N LYS A 12 19.16 -10.90 23.12
CA LYS A 12 19.26 -10.93 21.65
C LYS A 12 17.88 -10.87 20.98
N LYS A 13 16.88 -11.59 21.49
CA LYS A 13 15.50 -11.56 20.99
C LYS A 13 14.88 -10.15 21.10
N ARG A 14 15.03 -9.52 22.26
CA ARG A 14 14.56 -8.15 22.50
C ARG A 14 15.26 -7.14 21.58
N ASP A 15 16.57 -7.24 21.46
CA ASP A 15 17.36 -6.29 20.67
C ASP A 15 17.01 -6.41 19.16
N ALA A 16 16.80 -7.63 18.65
CA ALA A 16 16.30 -7.86 17.29
C ALA A 16 14.91 -7.26 17.05
N LEU A 17 13.99 -7.45 17.99
CA LEU A 17 12.64 -6.88 17.90
C LEU A 17 12.67 -5.34 17.94
N LYS A 18 13.53 -4.76 18.80
CA LYS A 18 13.71 -3.31 18.89
C LYS A 18 14.29 -2.73 17.60
N ALA A 19 15.27 -3.39 16.99
CA ALA A 19 15.84 -2.96 15.71
C ALA A 19 14.78 -2.96 14.60
N LYS A 20 13.96 -4.02 14.51
CA LYS A 20 12.84 -4.08 13.55
C LYS A 20 11.79 -3.00 13.81
N PHE A 21 11.45 -2.73 15.06
CA PHE A 21 10.51 -1.67 15.42
C PHE A 21 11.03 -0.28 15.01
N GLN A 22 12.32 -0.01 15.24
CA GLN A 22 12.94 1.26 14.84
C GLN A 22 12.98 1.42 13.31
N ALA A 23 13.27 0.35 12.57
CA ALA A 23 13.21 0.36 11.11
C ALA A 23 11.79 0.67 10.63
N LEU A 24 10.77 -0.02 11.17
CA LEU A 24 9.37 0.24 10.83
C LEU A 24 8.94 1.68 11.14
N LEU A 25 9.38 2.26 12.26
CA LEU A 25 9.08 3.67 12.56
C LEU A 25 9.68 4.62 11.53
N LYS A 26 10.91 4.37 11.09
CA LYS A 26 11.56 5.17 10.05
C LYS A 26 10.78 5.07 8.73
N ASP A 27 10.45 3.85 8.32
CA ASP A 27 9.70 3.58 7.10
C ASP A 27 8.31 4.24 7.14
N ILE A 28 7.64 4.24 8.30
CA ILE A 28 6.33 4.92 8.48
C ILE A 28 6.47 6.43 8.27
N VAL A 29 7.49 7.06 8.85
CA VAL A 29 7.68 8.51 8.72
C VAL A 29 7.96 8.88 7.26
N GLU A 30 8.86 8.16 6.60
CA GLU A 30 9.20 8.36 5.19
C GLU A 30 7.98 8.16 4.28
N THR A 31 7.27 7.05 4.46
CA THR A 31 6.06 6.73 3.69
C THR A 31 4.98 7.78 3.91
N LYS A 32 4.78 8.28 5.12
CA LYS A 32 3.77 9.31 5.41
C LYS A 32 4.06 10.61 4.66
N LEU A 33 5.33 11.01 4.57
CA LEU A 33 5.73 12.19 3.80
C LEU A 33 5.48 11.96 2.31
N MET A 34 5.93 10.82 1.76
CA MET A 34 5.69 10.47 0.36
C MET A 34 4.21 10.41 -0.01
N VAL A 35 3.36 9.86 0.86
CA VAL A 35 1.90 9.82 0.66
C VAL A 35 1.32 11.24 0.65
N GLY A 36 1.82 12.13 1.50
CA GLY A 36 1.40 13.53 1.52
C GLY A 36 1.67 14.24 0.20
N ASP A 37 2.82 13.99 -0.42
CA ASP A 37 3.15 14.56 -1.73
C ASP A 37 2.39 13.89 -2.87
N GLY A 38 2.33 12.55 -2.89
CA GLY A 38 1.56 11.80 -3.89
C GLY A 38 0.06 12.15 -3.88
N LEU A 39 -0.52 12.48 -2.72
CA LEU A 39 -1.91 12.91 -2.63
C LEU A 39 -2.14 14.28 -3.28
N LYS A 40 -1.18 15.22 -3.17
CA LYS A 40 -1.26 16.53 -3.83
C LYS A 40 -1.27 16.35 -5.35
N ASP A 41 -0.36 15.52 -5.87
CA ASP A 41 -0.24 15.24 -7.30
C ASP A 41 -1.47 14.51 -7.84
N ALA A 42 -2.00 13.54 -7.09
CA ALA A 42 -3.24 12.83 -7.42
C ALA A 42 -4.44 13.78 -7.44
N SER A 43 -4.56 14.67 -6.45
CA SER A 43 -5.63 15.68 -6.38
C SER A 43 -5.57 16.65 -7.56
N PHE A 44 -4.37 17.10 -7.92
CA PHE A 44 -4.17 17.95 -9.10
C PHE A 44 -4.51 17.20 -10.40
N SER A 45 -4.16 15.92 -10.48
CA SER A 45 -4.50 15.08 -11.63
C SER A 45 -6.01 14.86 -11.76
N LEU A 46 -6.72 14.69 -10.64
CA LEU A 46 -8.18 14.63 -10.62
C LEU A 46 -8.80 15.96 -11.08
N ALA A 47 -8.30 17.10 -10.62
CA ALA A 47 -8.79 18.41 -11.05
C ALA A 47 -8.61 18.63 -12.56
N LYS A 48 -7.47 18.20 -13.13
CA LYS A 48 -7.25 18.22 -14.59
C LYS A 48 -8.25 17.33 -15.34
N ALA A 49 -8.55 16.14 -14.82
CA ALA A 49 -9.52 15.23 -15.42
C ALA A 49 -10.95 15.83 -15.39
N GLN A 50 -11.33 16.45 -14.27
CA GLN A 50 -12.62 17.16 -14.16
C GLN A 50 -12.70 18.35 -15.13
N TRP A 51 -11.63 19.13 -15.26
CA TRP A 51 -11.57 20.23 -16.23
C TRP A 51 -11.70 19.73 -17.68
N ALA A 52 -11.00 18.65 -18.04
CA ALA A 52 -11.11 18.02 -19.35
C ALA A 52 -12.52 17.46 -19.62
N ASN A 53 -13.24 17.05 -18.58
CA ASN A 53 -14.63 16.61 -18.63
C ASN A 53 -15.64 17.80 -18.54
N SER A 54 -15.21 19.02 -18.90
CA SER A 54 -16.04 20.23 -18.87
C SER A 54 -16.67 20.55 -17.51
N GLY A 55 -16.02 20.12 -16.43
CA GLY A 55 -16.48 20.33 -15.05
C GLY A 55 -17.48 19.29 -14.54
N ASP A 56 -17.81 18.27 -15.34
CA ASP A 56 -18.78 17.24 -14.95
C ASP A 56 -18.13 16.14 -14.08
N ASP A 57 -18.91 15.59 -13.15
CA ASP A 57 -18.39 14.71 -12.10
C ASP A 57 -18.15 13.28 -12.59
N ILE A 58 -16.88 12.85 -12.59
CA ILE A 58 -16.48 11.50 -13.02
C ILE A 58 -16.82 10.41 -12.00
N THR A 59 -17.16 10.77 -10.75
CA THR A 59 -17.28 9.81 -9.64
C THR A 59 -18.37 8.77 -9.87
N SER A 60 -19.54 9.20 -10.34
CA SER A 60 -20.71 8.35 -10.60
C SER A 60 -20.38 7.21 -11.57
N THR A 61 -19.71 7.57 -12.66
CA THR A 61 -19.30 6.67 -13.73
C THR A 61 -18.24 5.66 -13.25
N VAL A 62 -17.30 6.10 -12.42
CA VAL A 62 -16.28 5.22 -11.83
C VAL A 62 -16.92 4.21 -10.87
N ILE A 63 -17.85 4.66 -10.03
CA ILE A 63 -18.56 3.81 -9.06
C ILE A 63 -19.39 2.74 -9.78
N GLU A 64 -20.09 3.09 -10.86
CA GLU A 64 -20.88 2.14 -11.65
C GLU A 64 -20.01 1.05 -12.31
N ARG A 65 -18.79 1.42 -12.75
CA ARG A 65 -17.85 0.49 -13.42
C ARG A 65 -17.04 -0.37 -12.45
N ALA A 66 -16.96 -0.01 -11.17
CA ALA A 66 -16.19 -0.74 -10.17
C ALA A 66 -16.82 -2.10 -9.83
N ARG A 67 -16.33 -3.19 -10.44
CA ARG A 67 -16.87 -4.56 -10.21
C ARG A 67 -15.98 -5.46 -9.38
N ARG A 68 -14.67 -5.46 -9.64
CA ARG A 68 -13.69 -6.31 -8.96
C ARG A 68 -12.46 -5.48 -8.62
N PRO A 69 -11.84 -5.71 -7.45
CA PRO A 69 -10.61 -5.01 -7.10
C PRO A 69 -9.47 -5.52 -7.99
N SER A 70 -8.79 -4.61 -8.70
CA SER A 70 -7.53 -4.88 -9.39
C SER A 70 -6.35 -4.92 -8.43
N VAL A 71 -6.42 -4.18 -7.31
CA VAL A 71 -5.44 -4.21 -6.23
C VAL A 71 -6.05 -4.85 -4.99
N SER A 72 -5.37 -5.83 -4.41
CA SER A 72 -5.75 -6.53 -3.18
C SER A 72 -4.59 -6.58 -2.19
N CYS A 73 -4.88 -6.83 -0.91
CA CYS A 73 -3.87 -6.94 0.14
C CYS A 73 -3.86 -8.36 0.73
N LYS A 74 -2.68 -8.95 0.86
CA LYS A 74 -2.48 -10.26 1.52
C LYS A 74 -1.75 -10.08 2.84
N LEU A 75 -2.22 -10.78 3.87
CA LEU A 75 -1.55 -10.88 5.16
C LEU A 75 -0.52 -12.01 5.11
N LEU A 76 0.69 -11.72 5.59
CA LEU A 76 1.82 -12.62 5.70
C LEU A 76 2.40 -12.54 7.12
N ALA A 77 3.21 -13.52 7.50
CA ALA A 77 3.90 -13.56 8.78
C ALA A 77 5.41 -13.54 8.56
N ASP A 78 6.11 -12.55 9.13
CA ASP A 78 7.57 -12.43 9.14
C ASP A 78 8.11 -12.87 10.50
N ASN A 79 9.09 -13.77 10.53
CA ASN A 79 9.64 -14.28 11.79
C ASN A 79 10.92 -13.53 12.18
N VAL A 80 10.86 -12.80 13.30
CA VAL A 80 12.00 -12.06 13.84
C VAL A 80 12.36 -12.65 15.21
N ALA A 81 13.50 -13.33 15.28
CA ALA A 81 14.02 -13.96 16.49
C ALA A 81 13.00 -14.85 17.24
N GLY A 82 12.18 -15.60 16.49
CA GLY A 82 11.15 -16.48 17.04
C GLY A 82 9.88 -15.74 17.47
N VAL A 83 9.59 -14.57 16.89
CA VAL A 83 8.32 -13.84 17.01
C VAL A 83 7.73 -13.68 15.60
N SER A 84 6.46 -14.07 15.43
CA SER A 84 5.72 -13.87 14.18
C SER A 84 5.12 -12.48 14.13
N ILE A 85 5.52 -11.66 13.16
CA ILE A 85 5.06 -10.30 12.95
C ILE A 85 4.19 -10.27 11.69
N PRO A 86 2.97 -9.71 11.73
CA PRO A 86 2.14 -9.58 10.54
C PRO A 86 2.78 -8.59 9.56
N SER A 87 2.82 -8.95 8.28
CA SER A 87 3.25 -8.09 7.18
C SER A 87 2.20 -8.10 6.08
N PHE A 88 1.94 -6.95 5.48
CA PHE A 88 0.98 -6.80 4.41
C PHE A 88 1.70 -6.73 3.07
N ARG A 89 1.19 -7.44 2.06
CA ARG A 89 1.70 -7.38 0.69
C ARG A 89 0.59 -6.98 -0.27
N MET A 90 0.84 -5.93 -1.04
CA MET A 90 -0.01 -5.55 -2.15
C MET A 90 0.12 -6.57 -3.28
N VAL A 91 -1.03 -6.99 -3.82
CA VAL A 91 -1.13 -7.88 -4.97
C VAL A 91 -1.96 -7.17 -6.02
N HIS A 92 -1.33 -6.86 -7.14
CA HIS A 92 -1.96 -6.28 -8.31
C HIS A 92 -2.28 -7.40 -9.30
N ASP A 93 -3.53 -7.48 -9.72
CA ASP A 93 -4.04 -8.42 -10.72
C ASP A 93 -4.41 -7.65 -12.00
N PRO A 94 -3.49 -7.58 -12.98
CA PRO A 94 -3.69 -6.77 -14.18
C PRO A 94 -4.79 -7.32 -15.10
N ALA A 95 -5.21 -8.58 -14.94
CA ALA A 95 -6.28 -9.15 -15.74
C ALA A 95 -7.68 -8.64 -15.32
N LYS A 96 -7.78 -8.01 -14.14
CA LYS A 96 -9.03 -7.45 -13.60
C LYS A 96 -9.22 -5.98 -13.93
N ASP A 97 -8.16 -5.27 -14.30
CA ASP A 97 -8.25 -3.99 -14.99
C ASP A 97 -8.67 -4.25 -16.43
N THR A 98 -9.94 -4.61 -16.62
CA THR A 98 -10.52 -4.60 -17.96
C THR A 98 -10.64 -3.13 -18.35
N ILE A 99 -9.79 -2.67 -19.26
CA ILE A 99 -10.06 -1.44 -20.03
C ILE A 99 -11.30 -1.77 -20.88
N GLY A 100 -12.48 -1.66 -20.28
CA GLY A 100 -13.73 -1.70 -21.00
C GLY A 100 -13.63 -0.60 -22.05
N GLN A 101 -13.80 -0.95 -23.32
CA GLN A 101 -13.81 0.04 -24.39
C GLN A 101 -14.74 1.18 -23.98
N THR A 102 -14.16 2.34 -23.69
CA THR A 102 -14.92 3.51 -23.30
C THR A 102 -14.62 4.60 -24.31
N MET A 103 -15.64 4.82 -25.14
CA MET A 103 -15.95 6.05 -25.87
C MET A 103 -14.98 6.45 -26.99
N GLY A 104 -15.21 5.90 -28.19
CA GLY A 104 -15.38 6.73 -29.40
C GLY A 104 -14.20 7.54 -29.95
N VAL A 105 -12.93 7.17 -29.73
CA VAL A 105 -11.78 7.79 -30.43
C VAL A 105 -11.03 6.75 -31.27
N ALA A 106 -11.77 6.03 -32.12
CA ALA A 106 -11.18 5.12 -33.10
C ALA A 106 -12.17 4.84 -34.24
N HIS A 107 -12.78 5.89 -34.82
CA HIS A 107 -13.36 5.90 -36.17
C HIS A 107 -13.31 7.36 -36.63
N GLY A 108 -12.28 7.68 -37.42
CA GLY A 108 -11.95 9.02 -37.92
C GLY A 108 -10.49 9.08 -38.33
#